data_AF-A0A7S1E063-F1
#
_entry.id   AF-A0A7S1E063-F1
#
_cell.length_a   1.000
_cell.length_b   1.000
_cell.length_c   1.000
_cell.angle_alpha   90.00
_cell.angle_beta   90.00
_cell.angle_gamma   90.00
#
_symmetry.space_group_name_H-M   'P 1'
#
loop_
_entity.id
_entity.type
_entity.pdbx_description
1 polymer ?
#
loop_
_entity_poly.entity_id
_entity_poly.type
_entity_poly.pdbx_seq_one_letter_code
_entity_poly.pdbx_strand_id
1 'polypeptide(L)'
;EKMKVAAQKEDFDIISVIPAPLLTAIDRFLKAGLAITTLLFIAAGGAITAEAWSKASKSPLPGDIDQFIVNIVEPNFTPCLLVLLGFSVSLGIFAALQLGSSGSQYRED
;
A
#
# COMPACT_ATOMS: atom_id res chain seq x y z
N GLU A 1 -26.07 27.77 23.20
CA GLU A 1 -26.67 26.84 22.21
C GLU A 1 -26.34 27.26 20.77
N LYS A 2 -25.07 27.16 20.34
CA LYS A 2 -24.63 27.46 18.96
C LYS A 2 -23.39 26.65 18.52
N MET A 3 -23.22 25.43 19.02
CA MET A 3 -22.09 24.56 18.65
C MET A 3 -22.54 23.13 18.29
N LYS A 4 -23.62 23.01 17.52
CA LYS A 4 -24.04 21.74 16.90
C LYS A 4 -24.28 21.83 15.39
N VAL A 5 -23.76 22.88 14.73
CA VAL A 5 -23.85 23.08 13.26
C VAL A 5 -22.61 22.51 12.55
N ALA A 6 -22.10 21.38 13.03
CA ALA A 6 -21.18 20.53 12.25
C ALA A 6 -21.76 19.12 12.06
N ALA A 7 -23.06 18.94 12.36
CA ALA A 7 -23.83 17.86 11.78
C ALA A 7 -23.94 18.13 10.27
N GLN A 8 -23.76 17.09 9.47
CA GLN A 8 -24.11 17.04 8.05
C GLN A 8 -23.14 17.81 7.12
N LYS A 9 -21.86 17.45 7.12
CA LYS A 9 -21.22 17.33 5.80
C LYS A 9 -21.81 16.07 5.21
N GLU A 10 -22.81 16.29 4.38
CA GLU A 10 -23.41 15.34 3.45
C GLU A 10 -22.46 14.17 3.22
N ASP A 11 -22.89 12.97 3.64
CA ASP A 11 -22.48 11.71 3.05
C ASP A 11 -22.81 11.81 1.55
N PHE A 12 -22.01 12.57 0.83
CA PHE A 12 -21.89 12.45 -0.59
C PHE A 12 -21.33 11.04 -0.75
N ASP A 13 -22.24 10.12 -0.99
CA ASP A 13 -21.99 8.71 -1.21
C ASP A 13 -21.27 8.64 -2.57
N ILE A 14 -20.04 9.17 -2.65
CA ILE A 14 -19.23 9.32 -3.87
C ILE A 14 -19.04 7.95 -4.50
N ILE A 15 -18.99 6.91 -3.67
CA ILE A 15 -18.96 5.51 -4.09
C ILE A 15 -20.25 5.09 -4.80
N SER A 16 -21.42 5.64 -4.46
CA SER A 16 -22.69 5.38 -5.15
C SER A 16 -22.76 5.98 -6.56
N VAL A 17 -21.96 7.03 -6.83
CA VAL A 17 -21.88 7.69 -8.15
C VAL A 17 -20.87 6.98 -9.05
N ILE A 18 -19.91 6.26 -8.48
CA ILE A 18 -18.88 5.53 -9.22
C ILE A 18 -19.44 4.18 -9.68
N PRO A 19 -19.33 3.84 -10.98
CA PRO A 19 -19.85 2.57 -11.48
C PRO A 19 -19.10 1.37 -10.86
N ALA A 20 -19.84 0.32 -10.48
CA ALA A 20 -19.32 -0.87 -9.80
C ALA A 20 -18.08 -1.54 -10.48
N PRO A 21 -17.97 -1.60 -11.81
CA PRO A 21 -16.76 -2.10 -12.47
C PRO A 21 -15.51 -1.28 -12.15
N LEU A 22 -15.66 0.04 -11.99
CA LEU A 22 -14.55 0.94 -11.67
C LEU A 22 -14.13 0.80 -10.21
N LEU A 23 -15.07 0.65 -9.27
CA LEU A 23 -14.76 0.34 -7.87
C LEU A 23 -13.97 -0.96 -7.74
N THR A 24 -14.40 -1.99 -8.47
CA THR A 24 -13.70 -3.29 -8.49
C THR A 24 -12.30 -3.17 -9.10
N ALA A 25 -12.15 -2.37 -10.14
CA ALA A 25 -10.85 -2.12 -10.76
C ALA A 25 -9.89 -1.39 -9.81
N ILE A 26 -10.37 -0.36 -9.11
CA ILE A 26 -9.59 0.37 -8.10
C ILE A 26 -9.18 -0.57 -6.95
N ASP A 27 -10.11 -1.37 -6.43
CA ASP A 27 -9.82 -2.35 -5.37
C ASP A 27 -8.69 -3.32 -5.78
N ARG A 28 -8.82 -3.90 -6.98
CA ARG A 28 -7.82 -4.84 -7.53
C ARG A 28 -6.48 -4.17 -7.77
N PHE A 29 -6.48 -2.94 -8.30
CA PHE A 29 -5.26 -2.18 -8.53
C PHE A 29 -4.53 -1.88 -7.21
N LEU A 30 -5.23 -1.40 -6.19
CA LEU A 30 -4.65 -1.09 -4.89
C LEU A 30 -4.10 -2.34 -4.20
N LYS A 31 -4.85 -3.46 -4.24
CA LYS A 31 -4.41 -4.75 -3.69
C LYS A 31 -3.19 -5.31 -4.43
N ALA A 32 -3.20 -5.28 -5.76
CA ALA A 32 -2.09 -5.76 -6.57
C ALA A 32 -0.83 -4.90 -6.35
N GLY A 33 -0.99 -3.58 -6.36
CA GLY A 33 0.11 -2.65 -6.09
C GLY A 33 0.70 -2.86 -4.70
N LEU A 34 -0.14 -3.01 -3.68
CA LEU A 34 0.30 -3.31 -2.31
C LEU A 34 1.04 -4.66 -2.23
N ALA A 35 0.51 -5.70 -2.88
CA ALA A 35 1.12 -7.04 -2.86
C ALA A 35 2.49 -7.04 -3.55
N ILE A 36 2.59 -6.45 -4.74
CA ILE A 36 3.85 -6.36 -5.49
C ILE A 36 4.88 -5.56 -4.72
N THR A 37 4.52 -4.39 -4.21
CA THR A 37 5.45 -3.53 -3.47
C THR A 37 5.90 -4.16 -2.15
N THR A 38 5.01 -4.87 -1.46
CA THR A 38 5.37 -5.64 -0.26
C THR A 38 6.36 -6.77 -0.57
N LEU A 39 6.13 -7.54 -1.62
CA LEU A 39 7.06 -8.62 -2.01
C LEU A 39 8.43 -8.07 -2.39
N LEU A 40 8.47 -7.00 -3.18
CA LEU A 40 9.74 -6.35 -3.56
C LEU A 40 10.46 -5.77 -2.34
N PHE A 41 9.73 -5.17 -1.41
CA PHE A 41 10.30 -4.63 -0.17
C PHE A 41 10.95 -5.72 0.69
N ILE A 42 10.26 -6.85 0.88
CA ILE A 42 10.81 -7.99 1.64
C ILE A 42 12.03 -8.59 0.92
N ALA A 43 11.96 -8.78 -0.40
CA ALA A 43 13.08 -9.29 -1.18
C ALA A 43 14.30 -8.36 -1.11
N ALA A 44 14.09 -7.04 -1.21
CA ALA A 44 15.14 -6.04 -1.07
C ALA A 44 15.77 -6.06 0.33
N GLY A 45 14.96 -6.09 1.38
CA GLY A 45 15.45 -6.19 2.76
C GLY A 45 16.25 -7.48 3.01
N GLY A 46 15.81 -8.59 2.42
CA GLY A 46 16.52 -9.87 2.44
C GLY A 46 17.89 -9.80 1.74
N ALA A 47 17.94 -9.19 0.55
CA ALA A 47 19.18 -9.02 -0.21
C ALA A 47 20.20 -8.15 0.55
N ILE A 48 19.77 -7.01 1.10
CA ILE A 48 20.61 -6.12 1.92
C ILE A 48 21.10 -6.86 3.17
N THR A 49 20.24 -7.63 3.84
CA THR A 49 20.65 -8.42 5.01
C THR A 49 21.68 -9.48 4.66
N ALA A 50 21.53 -10.16 3.51
CA ALA A 50 22.46 -11.18 3.04
C ALA A 50 23.83 -10.59 2.67
N GLU A 51 23.84 -9.42 2.04
CA GLU A 51 25.04 -8.64 1.75
C GLU A 51 25.78 -8.26 3.05
N ALA A 52 25.06 -7.70 4.03
CA ALA A 52 25.64 -7.30 5.30
C ALA A 52 26.23 -8.50 6.06
N TRP A 53 25.51 -9.63 6.05
CA TRP A 53 25.98 -10.88 6.64
C TRP A 53 27.23 -11.42 5.94
N SER A 54 27.25 -11.38 4.60
CA SER A 54 28.37 -11.84 3.79
C SER A 54 29.65 -11.04 4.08
N LYS A 55 29.53 -9.70 4.20
CA LYS A 55 30.64 -8.82 4.59
C LYS A 55 31.10 -9.10 6.02
N ALA A 56 30.18 -9.28 6.97
CA ALA A 56 30.51 -9.62 8.36
C ALA A 56 31.23 -10.98 8.49
N SER A 57 30.84 -11.95 7.68
CA SER A 57 31.40 -13.32 7.68
C SER A 57 32.70 -13.46 6.89
N LYS A 58 33.23 -12.36 6.30
CA LYS A 58 34.41 -12.35 5.43
C LYS A 58 34.33 -13.28 4.21
N SER A 59 33.11 -13.59 3.78
CA SER A 59 32.84 -14.40 2.59
C SER A 59 32.01 -13.56 1.62
N PRO A 60 32.64 -12.62 0.89
CA PRO A 60 31.94 -11.63 0.09
C PRO A 60 31.10 -12.28 -1.01
N LEU A 61 29.96 -11.66 -1.31
CA LEU A 61 29.12 -12.04 -2.44
C LEU A 61 29.90 -11.83 -3.77
N PRO A 62 29.52 -12.55 -4.83
CA PRO A 62 30.04 -12.29 -6.17
C PRO A 62 29.88 -10.79 -6.53
N GLY A 63 30.91 -10.21 -7.15
CA GLY A 63 30.98 -8.77 -7.39
C GLY A 63 29.77 -8.18 -8.12
N ASP A 64 29.20 -8.91 -9.09
CA ASP A 64 28.02 -8.44 -9.84
C ASP A 64 26.77 -8.35 -8.95
N ILE A 65 26.61 -9.28 -8.00
CA ILE A 65 25.48 -9.31 -7.06
C ILE A 65 25.64 -8.21 -6.01
N ASP A 66 26.85 -8.07 -5.44
CA ASP A 66 27.17 -7.01 -4.48
C ASP A 66 26.93 -5.62 -5.10
N GLN A 67 27.42 -5.40 -6.33
CA GLN A 67 27.20 -4.13 -7.03
C GLN A 67 25.74 -3.87 -7.36
N PHE A 68 24.96 -4.90 -7.72
CA PHE A 68 23.53 -4.74 -7.93
C PHE A 68 22.81 -4.32 -6.64
N ILE A 69 23.13 -4.98 -5.52
CA ILE A 69 22.52 -4.66 -4.22
C ILE A 69 22.84 -3.22 -3.81
N VAL A 70 24.13 -2.86 -3.81
CA VAL A 70 24.60 -1.55 -3.34
C VAL A 70 24.14 -0.41 -4.24
N ASN A 71 24.18 -0.59 -5.57
CA ASN A 71 23.89 0.52 -6.50
C ASN A 71 22.42 0.63 -6.90
N ILE A 72 21.65 -0.46 -6.80
CA ILE A 72 20.25 -0.50 -7.27
C ILE A 72 19.28 -0.76 -6.12
N VAL A 73 19.52 -1.78 -5.30
CA VAL A 73 18.56 -2.21 -4.27
C VAL A 73 18.56 -1.25 -3.08
N GLU A 74 19.73 -0.98 -2.49
CA GLU A 74 19.87 -0.12 -1.31
C GLU A 74 19.30 1.30 -1.52
N PRO A 75 19.63 2.02 -2.61
CA PRO A 75 19.15 3.40 -2.78
C PRO A 75 17.64 3.47 -2.99
N ASN A 76 17.03 2.39 -3.52
CA ASN A 76 15.59 2.32 -3.80
C ASN A 76 14.79 1.68 -2.65
N PHE A 77 15.43 1.17 -1.61
CA PHE A 77 14.74 0.52 -0.49
C PHE A 77 13.79 1.47 0.26
N THR A 78 14.28 2.67 0.63
CA THR A 78 13.46 3.67 1.34
C THR A 78 12.34 4.25 0.47
N PRO A 79 12.59 4.64 -0.80
CA PRO A 79 11.50 5.00 -1.71
C PRO A 79 10.46 3.88 -1.89
N CYS A 80 10.87 2.62 -1.97
CA CYS A 80 9.96 1.48 -2.06
C CYS A 80 9.03 1.40 -0.84
N LEU A 81 9.55 1.63 0.37
CA LEU A 81 8.75 1.69 1.60
C LEU A 81 7.70 2.81 1.55
N LEU A 82 8.04 3.98 1.00
CA LEU A 82 7.08 5.08 0.84
C LEU A 82 5.96 4.73 -0.14
N VAL A 83 6.28 4.05 -1.24
CA VAL A 83 5.28 3.59 -2.22
C VAL A 83 4.37 2.54 -1.58
N LEU A 84 4.94 1.58 -0.85
CA LEU A 84 4.18 0.57 -0.11
C LEU A 84 3.22 1.22 0.89
N LEU A 85 3.71 2.20 1.66
CA LEU A 85 2.89 2.97 2.59
C LEU A 85 1.75 3.70 1.86
N GLY A 86 2.03 4.31 0.71
CA GLY A 86 1.04 4.97 -0.14
C GLY A 86 -0.10 4.02 -0.52
N PHE A 87 0.23 2.85 -1.07
CA PHE A 87 -0.77 1.83 -1.40
C PHE A 87 -1.56 1.35 -0.17
N SER A 88 -0.90 1.18 0.97
CA SER A 88 -1.52 0.74 2.23
C SER A 88 -2.54 1.77 2.74
N VAL A 89 -2.16 3.05 2.80
CA VAL A 89 -3.05 4.13 3.23
C VAL A 89 -4.21 4.31 2.25
N SER A 90 -3.94 4.29 0.94
CA SER A 90 -4.99 4.41 -0.08
C SER A 90 -6.00 3.27 0.01
N LEU A 91 -5.55 2.03 0.19
CA LEU A 91 -6.42 0.87 0.36
C LEU A 91 -7.24 0.94 1.65
N GLY A 92 -6.63 1.39 2.74
CA GLY A 92 -7.33 1.60 4.02
C GLY A 92 -8.44 2.65 3.91
N ILE A 93 -8.16 3.80 3.30
CA ILE A 93 -9.17 4.85 3.05
C ILE A 93 -10.26 4.31 2.13
N PHE A 94 -9.90 3.64 1.03
CA PHE A 94 -10.88 3.10 0.08
C PHE A 94 -11.80 2.04 0.71
N ALA A 95 -11.26 1.18 1.56
CA ALA A 95 -12.04 0.22 2.32
C ALA A 95 -12.97 0.90 3.35
N ALA A 96 -12.48 1.92 4.07
CA ALA A 96 -13.29 2.68 5.01
C ALA A 96 -14.46 3.40 4.32
N LEU A 97 -14.22 3.98 3.14
CA LEU A 97 -15.27 4.63 2.35
C LEU A 97 -16.30 3.61 1.82
N GLN A 98 -15.89 2.40 1.44
CA GLN A 98 -16.83 1.35 1.04
C GLN A 98 -17.70 0.86 2.20
N LEU A 99 -17.14 0.74 3.41
CA LEU A 99 -17.90 0.35 4.61
C LEU A 99 -18.87 1.43 5.08
N GLY A 100 -18.58 2.70 4.80
CA GLY A 100 -19.47 3.83 5.11
C GLY A 100 -20.56 4.10 4.07
N SER A 101 -20.45 3.53 2.87
CA SER A 101 -21.42 3.69 1.77
C SER A 101 -22.70 2.90 2.06
N SER A 102 -23.85 3.54 1.91
CA SER A 102 -25.16 3.18 2.48
C SER A 102 -25.81 1.88 1.92
N GLY A 103 -25.09 1.09 1.14
CA GLY A 103 -25.56 -0.19 0.58
C GLY A 103 -25.50 -1.38 1.54
N SER A 104 -24.90 -1.25 2.73
CA SER A 104 -24.82 -2.33 3.73
C SER A 104 -25.90 -2.27 4.81
N GLN A 105 -26.81 -1.29 4.77
CA GLN A 105 -28.00 -1.32 5.62
C GLN A 105 -28.99 -2.33 5.03
N TYR A 106 -28.98 -3.54 5.58
CA TYR A 106 -30.05 -4.51 5.41
C TYR A 106 -31.38 -3.82 5.73
N ARG A 107 -32.22 -3.63 4.72
CA ARG A 107 -33.62 -3.23 4.90
C ARG A 107 -34.40 -4.53 5.02
N GLU A 108 -34.88 -4.81 6.23
CA GLU A 108 -35.93 -5.81 6.45
C GLU A 108 -37.20 -5.30 5.76
N ASP A 109 -37.53 -5.87 4.61
CA ASP A 109 -38.90 -5.95 4.09
C ASP A 109 -39.31 -7.43 4.06
#